data_AF-A0A2E8DAC7-F1
#
_entry.id   AF-A0A2E8DAC7-F1
#
_cell.length_a   1.000
_cell.length_b   1.000
_cell.length_c   1.000
_cell.angle_alpha   90.00
_cell.angle_beta   90.00
_cell.angle_gamma   90.00
#
_symmetry.space_group_name_H-M   'P 1'
#
loop_
_entity.id
_entity.type
_entity.pdbx_description
1 polymer ?
#
loop_
_entity_poly.entity_id
_entity_poly.type
_entity_poly.pdbx_seq_one_letter_code
_entity_poly.pdbx_strand_id
1 'polypeptide(L)'
;MGVQHINEQPYQYWREKFEQRGFVLLDWIRPQIQQQHNVAFWYRYNLLLFVSHAEFERLPADVQSSRVAPDQAVPDVSPFAYRMRRAFTKWLPVSAVDRIVHLAHRLERRRLRREA
;
A
#
# COMPACT_ATOMS: atom_id res chain seq x y z
N MET A 1 5.04 -7.50 5.57
CA MET A 1 5.02 -6.43 6.57
C MET A 1 6.48 -6.15 6.88
N GLY A 2 6.96 -4.96 6.51
CA GLY A 2 8.35 -4.57 6.68
C GLY A 2 8.74 -4.54 8.16
N VAL A 3 10.02 -4.69 8.46
CA VAL A 3 10.49 -4.62 9.84
C VAL A 3 10.50 -3.14 10.24
N GLN A 4 9.83 -2.80 11.35
CA GLN A 4 9.70 -1.43 11.88
C GLN A 4 9.00 -0.45 10.92
N HIS A 5 7.70 -0.63 10.73
CA HIS A 5 6.77 0.21 9.94
C HIS A 5 6.68 1.71 10.38
N ILE A 6 7.80 2.42 10.45
CA ILE A 6 7.93 3.80 10.93
C ILE A 6 7.29 4.81 9.96
N ASN A 7 7.18 4.45 8.68
CA ASN A 7 6.71 5.34 7.60
C ASN A 7 5.28 5.03 7.12
N GLU A 8 4.49 4.27 7.88
CA GLU A 8 3.11 4.00 7.50
C GLU A 8 2.20 5.18 7.84
N GLN A 9 1.97 6.04 6.86
CA GLN A 9 1.03 7.15 6.94
C GLN A 9 0.03 7.11 5.78
N PRO A 10 -1.17 7.71 5.94
CA PRO A 10 -2.14 7.83 4.85
C PRO A 10 -1.56 8.57 3.64
N TYR A 11 -2.08 8.31 2.44
CA TYR A 11 -1.62 9.01 1.23
C TYR A 11 -1.75 10.54 1.34
N GLN A 12 -2.80 11.02 2.00
CA GLN A 12 -3.03 12.44 2.21
C GLN A 12 -1.92 13.12 3.02
N TYR A 13 -1.41 12.45 4.06
CA TYR A 13 -0.29 12.96 4.86
C TYR A 13 0.95 13.20 3.98
N TRP A 14 1.27 12.24 3.10
CA TRP A 14 2.41 12.38 2.20
C TRP A 14 2.16 13.47 1.15
N ARG A 15 0.96 13.52 0.57
CA ARG A 15 0.58 14.59 -0.36
C ARG A 15 0.83 15.96 0.25
N GLU A 16 0.24 16.27 1.40
CA GLU A 16 0.36 17.57 2.05
C GLU A 16 1.82 17.91 2.36
N LYS A 17 2.58 16.93 2.86
CA LYS A 17 3.99 17.10 3.21
C LYS A 17 4.86 17.44 1.99
N PHE A 18 4.59 16.83 0.84
CA PHE A 18 5.34 17.07 -0.40
C PHE A 18 4.84 18.33 -1.14
N GLU A 19 3.55 18.61 -1.09
CA GLU A 19 2.96 19.84 -1.64
C GLU A 19 3.53 21.09 -0.98
N GLN A 20 3.68 21.08 0.35
CA GLN A 20 4.37 22.15 1.11
C GLN A 20 5.83 22.38 0.66
N ARG A 21 6.43 21.42 -0.05
CA ARG A 21 7.80 21.49 -0.58
C ARG A 21 7.83 21.79 -2.08
N GLY A 22 6.69 22.10 -2.70
CA GLY A 22 6.59 22.43 -4.13
C GLY A 22 6.54 21.21 -5.05
N PHE A 23 6.07 20.06 -4.57
CA PHE A 23 5.91 18.84 -5.36
C PHE A 23 4.43 18.57 -5.69
N VAL A 24 4.18 18.05 -6.88
CA VAL A 24 2.88 17.56 -7.34
C VAL A 24 2.84 16.03 -7.29
N LEU A 25 1.65 15.49 -7.00
CA LEU A 25 1.40 14.06 -6.94
C LEU A 25 0.93 13.52 -8.30
N LEU A 26 1.56 12.46 -8.76
CA LEU A 26 1.23 11.71 -9.97
C LEU A 26 0.94 10.24 -9.63
N ASP A 27 -0.14 9.71 -10.17
CA ASP A 27 -0.52 8.29 -10.04
C ASP A 27 -0.36 7.53 -11.37
N TRP A 28 0.84 7.64 -11.96
CA TRP A 28 1.12 7.04 -13.25
C TRP A 28 1.46 5.54 -13.17
N ILE A 29 2.09 5.11 -12.06
CA ILE A 29 2.70 3.77 -11.98
C ILE A 29 1.69 2.70 -11.55
N ARG A 30 0.83 2.97 -10.55
CA ARG A 30 -0.10 1.96 -10.00
C ARG A 30 -1.04 1.35 -11.04
N PRO A 31 -1.63 2.13 -11.97
CA PRO A 31 -2.45 1.57 -13.04
C PRO A 31 -1.74 0.50 -13.88
N GLN A 32 -0.41 0.59 -14.03
CA GLN A 32 0.41 -0.31 -14.85
C GLN A 32 0.79 -1.60 -14.11
N ILE A 33 0.99 -1.51 -12.79
CA ILE A 33 1.51 -2.62 -11.98
C ILE A 33 0.46 -3.32 -11.10
N GLN A 34 -0.74 -2.75 -10.94
CA GLN A 34 -1.75 -3.28 -10.00
C GLN A 34 -2.14 -4.75 -10.25
N GLN A 35 -2.16 -5.19 -11.51
CA GLN A 35 -2.49 -6.58 -11.89
C GLN A 35 -1.25 -7.50 -11.99
N GLN A 36 -0.05 -6.97 -11.76
CA GLN A 36 1.19 -7.72 -11.90
C GLN A 36 1.48 -8.53 -10.61
N HIS A 37 1.10 -9.81 -10.59
CA HIS A 37 1.23 -10.66 -9.39
C HIS A 37 2.68 -10.95 -8.97
N ASN A 38 3.65 -10.76 -9.88
CA ASN A 38 5.08 -10.81 -9.59
C ASN A 38 5.58 -9.56 -8.85
N VAL A 39 4.78 -8.49 -8.78
CA VAL A 39 5.08 -7.29 -7.98
C VAL A 39 4.42 -7.42 -6.61
N ALA A 40 5.20 -7.25 -5.56
CA ALA A 40 4.69 -7.34 -4.20
C ALA A 40 3.54 -6.34 -3.97
N PHE A 41 2.50 -6.76 -3.24
CA PHE A 41 1.25 -6.00 -3.11
C PHE A 41 1.45 -4.59 -2.51
N TRP A 42 2.43 -4.40 -1.65
CA TRP A 42 2.71 -3.08 -1.07
C TRP A 42 3.19 -2.07 -2.11
N TYR A 43 3.97 -2.50 -3.11
CA TYR A 43 4.34 -1.63 -4.23
C TYR A 43 3.14 -1.34 -5.13
N ARG A 44 2.32 -2.36 -5.40
CA ARG A 44 1.12 -2.21 -6.24
C ARG A 44 0.13 -1.18 -5.72
N TYR A 45 0.01 -1.04 -4.40
CA TYR A 45 -0.99 -0.17 -3.78
C TYR A 45 -0.42 1.17 -3.29
N ASN A 46 0.84 1.20 -2.84
CA ASN A 46 1.40 2.37 -2.14
C ASN A 46 2.40 3.19 -2.98
N LEU A 47 2.77 2.76 -4.19
CA LEU A 47 3.76 3.47 -4.99
C LEU A 47 3.15 4.73 -5.63
N LEU A 48 3.63 5.90 -5.23
CA LEU A 48 3.18 7.20 -5.72
C LEU A 48 4.39 7.99 -6.22
N LEU A 49 4.21 8.78 -7.28
CA LEU A 49 5.26 9.60 -7.85
C LEU A 49 5.07 11.07 -7.44
N PHE A 50 6.12 11.68 -6.90
CA PHE A 50 6.16 13.10 -6.56
C PHE A 50 7.19 13.79 -7.43
N VAL A 51 6.79 14.85 -8.13
CA VAL A 51 7.65 15.61 -9.04
C VAL A 51 7.60 17.07 -8.67
N SER A 52 8.71 17.80 -8.76
CA SER A 52 8.69 19.23 -8.48
C SER A 52 7.80 19.95 -9.50
N HIS A 53 7.20 21.07 -9.09
CA HIS A 53 6.34 21.84 -9.99
C HIS A 53 7.09 22.33 -11.25
N ALA A 54 8.41 22.55 -11.16
CA ALA A 54 9.25 22.96 -12.27
C ALA A 54 9.50 21.83 -13.29
N GLU A 55 9.66 20.58 -12.83
CA GLU A 55 9.87 19.45 -13.73
C GLU A 55 8.55 18.88 -14.27
N PHE A 56 7.43 19.07 -13.57
CA PHE A 56 6.11 18.59 -14.00
C PHE A 56 5.75 19.07 -15.42
N GLU A 57 5.98 20.35 -15.73
CA GLU A 57 5.71 20.94 -17.04
C GLU A 57 6.57 20.35 -18.18
N ARG A 58 7.70 19.71 -17.83
CA ARG A 58 8.62 19.09 -18.79
C ARG A 58 8.33 17.61 -19.02
N LEU A 59 7.41 17.03 -18.25
CA LEU A 59 7.05 15.62 -18.42
C LEU A 59 6.25 15.40 -19.70
N PRO A 60 6.31 14.20 -20.29
CA PRO A 60 5.41 13.80 -21.36
C PRO A 60 3.92 13.94 -20.96
N ALA A 61 3.05 14.26 -21.94
CA ALA A 61 1.64 14.56 -21.70
C ALA A 61 0.86 13.40 -21.06
N ASP A 62 1.21 12.16 -21.39
CA ASP A 62 0.63 10.95 -20.78
C ASP A 62 0.94 10.90 -19.28
N VAL A 63 2.16 11.23 -18.88
CA VAL A 63 2.56 11.31 -17.46
C VAL A 63 1.86 12.47 -16.77
N GLN A 64 1.77 13.65 -17.40
CA GLN A 64 1.07 14.81 -16.83
C GLN A 64 -0.41 14.52 -16.55
N SER A 65 -1.07 13.76 -17.44
CA SER A 65 -2.49 13.39 -17.29
C SER A 65 -2.78 12.53 -16.04
N SER A 66 -1.74 11.91 -15.47
CA SER A 66 -1.85 11.15 -14.21
C SER A 66 -1.81 12.00 -12.95
N ARG A 67 -1.74 13.35 -13.08
CA ARG A 67 -1.75 14.26 -11.94
C ARG A 67 -3.03 14.07 -11.15
N VAL A 68 -2.87 13.84 -9.86
CA VAL A 68 -4.02 13.82 -8.94
C VAL A 68 -4.29 15.25 -8.50
N ALA A 69 -5.48 15.76 -8.77
CA ALA A 69 -5.85 17.13 -8.43
C ALA A 69 -5.75 17.37 -6.90
N PRO A 70 -5.36 18.57 -6.44
CA PRO A 70 -5.19 18.85 -5.00
C PRO A 70 -6.46 18.64 -4.17
N ASP A 71 -7.62 18.93 -4.76
CA ASP A 71 -8.95 18.77 -4.17
C ASP A 71 -9.48 17.34 -4.21
N GLN A 72 -8.88 16.47 -5.01
CA GLN A 72 -9.29 15.07 -5.14
C GLN A 72 -8.56 14.19 -4.12
N ALA A 73 -9.26 13.31 -3.39
CA ALA A 73 -8.60 12.31 -2.54
C ALA A 73 -7.73 11.34 -3.36
N VAL A 74 -6.56 10.94 -2.84
CA VAL A 74 -5.71 9.93 -3.50
C VAL A 74 -6.48 8.60 -3.55
N PRO A 75 -6.69 7.99 -4.74
CA PRO A 75 -7.45 6.76 -4.85
C PRO A 75 -6.72 5.60 -4.15
N ASP A 76 -7.50 4.78 -3.43
CA ASP A 76 -7.06 3.50 -2.91
C ASP A 76 -7.37 2.40 -3.94
N VAL A 77 -6.33 1.99 -4.66
CA VAL A 77 -6.40 0.95 -5.71
C VAL A 77 -6.35 -0.48 -5.14
N SER A 78 -6.28 -0.63 -3.81
CA SER A 78 -6.20 -1.96 -3.21
C SER A 78 -7.54 -2.71 -3.31
N PRO A 79 -7.53 -4.03 -3.58
CA PRO A 79 -8.73 -4.83 -3.69
C PRO A 79 -9.59 -4.77 -2.41
N PHE A 80 -10.91 -4.90 -2.57
CA PHE A 80 -11.85 -4.88 -1.45
C PHE A 80 -11.46 -5.85 -0.32
N ALA A 81 -11.05 -7.08 -0.67
CA ALA A 81 -10.60 -8.07 0.30
C ALA A 81 -9.39 -7.60 1.14
N TYR A 82 -8.48 -6.83 0.53
CA TYR A 82 -7.33 -6.24 1.22
C TYR A 82 -7.76 -5.11 2.18
N ARG A 83 -8.71 -4.26 1.76
CA ARG A 83 -9.29 -3.21 2.60
C ARG A 83 -10.01 -3.80 3.82
N MET A 84 -10.79 -4.87 3.61
CA MET A 84 -11.44 -5.60 4.70
C MET A 84 -10.42 -6.18 5.67
N ARG A 85 -9.37 -6.85 5.16
CA ARG A 85 -8.28 -7.38 5.99
C ARG A 85 -7.65 -6.29 6.87
N ARG A 86 -7.36 -5.10 6.33
CA ARG A 86 -6.81 -3.97 7.11
C ARG A 86 -7.77 -3.51 8.21
N ALA A 87 -9.07 -3.49 7.93
CA ALA A 87 -10.08 -3.16 8.93
C ALA A 87 -10.10 -4.20 10.05
N PHE A 88 -10.12 -5.50 9.72
CA PHE A 88 -10.11 -6.57 10.73
C PHE A 88 -8.87 -6.56 11.61
N THR A 89 -7.68 -6.28 11.08
CA THR A 89 -6.46 -6.20 11.89
C THR A 89 -6.49 -5.09 12.95
N LYS A 90 -7.25 -4.00 12.74
CA LYS A 90 -7.43 -2.96 13.76
C LYS A 90 -8.37 -3.36 14.89
N TRP A 91 -9.24 -4.35 14.65
CA TRP A 91 -10.29 -4.78 15.57
C TRP A 91 -9.93 -6.05 16.36
N LEU A 92 -8.89 -6.76 15.95
CA LEU A 92 -8.39 -7.94 16.65
C LEU A 92 -7.40 -7.54 17.75
N PRO A 93 -7.68 -7.84 19.03
CA PRO A 93 -6.68 -7.76 20.08
C PRO A 93 -5.48 -8.63 19.71
N VAL A 94 -4.26 -8.15 19.95
CA VAL A 94 -3.01 -8.88 19.64
C VAL A 94 -3.04 -10.30 20.23
N SER A 95 -3.62 -10.45 21.43
CA SER A 95 -3.80 -11.73 22.11
C SER A 95 -4.67 -12.74 21.36
N ALA A 96 -5.58 -12.31 20.50
CA ALA A 96 -6.38 -13.19 19.66
C ALA A 96 -5.58 -13.68 18.44
N VAL A 97 -4.73 -12.82 17.87
CA VAL A 97 -3.85 -13.16 16.75
C VAL A 97 -2.82 -14.21 17.19
N ASP A 98 -2.19 -14.04 18.36
CA ASP A 98 -1.21 -14.98 18.89
C ASP A 98 -1.81 -16.39 19.09
N ARG A 99 -3.07 -16.47 19.56
CA ARG A 99 -3.76 -17.76 19.70
C ARG A 99 -3.94 -18.46 18.37
N ILE A 100 -4.31 -17.73 17.31
CA ILE A 100 -4.47 -18.27 15.96
C ILE A 100 -3.14 -18.77 15.42
N VAL A 101 -2.06 -18.00 15.57
CA VAL A 101 -0.70 -18.38 15.15
C VAL A 101 -0.24 -19.63 15.89
N HIS A 102 -0.40 -19.70 17.21
CA HIS A 102 -0.05 -20.88 18.00
C HIS A 102 -0.91 -22.11 17.67
N LEU A 103 -2.17 -21.91 17.27
CA LEU A 103 -3.06 -22.99 16.83
C LEU A 103 -2.62 -23.52 15.45
N ALA A 104 -2.34 -22.63 14.49
CA ALA A 104 -1.83 -22.99 13.17
C ALA A 104 -0.52 -23.78 13.27
N HIS A 105 0.45 -23.30 14.07
CA HIS A 105 1.69 -24.03 14.33
C HIS A 105 1.47 -25.40 15.01
N ARG A 106 0.44 -25.55 15.85
CA ARG A 106 0.09 -26.85 16.44
C ARG A 106 -0.49 -27.82 15.40
N LEU A 107 -1.29 -27.34 14.47
CA LEU A 107 -1.87 -28.14 13.40
C LEU A 107 -0.82 -28.57 12.38
N GLU A 108 0.08 -27.68 12.00
CA GLU A 108 1.17 -27.97 11.05
C GLU A 108 2.14 -29.02 11.61
N ARG A 109 2.51 -28.90 12.90
CA ARG A 109 3.30 -29.94 13.60
C ARG A 109 2.59 -31.29 13.67
N ARG A 110 1.25 -31.32 13.74
CA ARG A 110 0.47 -32.57 13.72
C ARG A 110 0.39 -33.18 12.32
N ARG A 111 0.40 -32.35 11.27
CA ARG A 111 0.42 -32.81 9.88
C ARG A 111 1.76 -33.45 9.52
N LEU A 112 2.87 -32.80 9.86
CA LEU A 112 4.22 -33.32 9.64
C LEU A 112 4.51 -34.62 10.42
N ARG A 113 3.87 -34.84 11.57
CA ARG A 113 3.94 -36.10 12.33
C ARG A 113 3.06 -37.23 11.81
N ARG A 114 2.11 -36.93 10.91
CA ARG A 114 1.24 -37.94 10.27
C ARG A 114 1.76 -38.38 8.90
N GLU A 115 2.67 -37.61 8.31
CA GLU A 115 3.30 -37.87 7.01
C GLU A 115 4.70 -38.51 7.15
N ALA A 116 5.16 -38.80 8.36
CA ALA A 116 6.40 -39.51 8.71
C ALA A 116 6.08 -40.83 9.42
#